data_AF-A0A3D4XWT1-F1
#
_entry.id   AF-A0A3D4XWT1-F1
#
_cell.length_a   1.000
_cell.length_b   1.000
_cell.length_c   1.000
_cell.angle_alpha   90.00
_cell.angle_beta   90.00
_cell.angle_gamma   90.00
#
_symmetry.space_group_name_H-M   'P 1'
#
loop_
_entity.id
_entity.type
_entity.pdbx_description
1 polymer ?
#
loop_
_entity_poly.entity_id
_entity_poly.type
_entity_poly.pdbx_seq_one_letter_code
_entity_poly.pdbx_strand_id
1 'polypeptide(L)'
;MSLRSKSIQEIGSSDDGFRICIMRKPKMDASWDIWMPVLAPPLPLFESYKKGEVDWSGYVEWFRRDVIIAQSDYIRLLADMAKNNIVRQKRRPTFTSVPK
;
A
#
# COMPACT_ATOMS: atom_id res chain seq x y z
N MET A 1 2.25 14.08 -9.21
CA MET A 1 1.58 12.83 -8.81
C MET A 1 1.40 12.89 -7.30
N SER A 2 0.17 12.91 -6.77
CA SER A 2 -0.03 12.86 -5.32
C SER A 2 -0.20 11.41 -4.90
N LEU A 3 0.68 10.90 -4.03
CA LEU A 3 0.36 9.72 -3.24
C LEU A 3 -0.86 10.11 -2.37
N ARG A 4 -2.01 9.49 -2.64
CA ARG A 4 -3.22 9.69 -1.83
C ARG A 4 -3.38 8.48 -0.93
N SER A 5 -3.31 8.70 0.37
CA SER A 5 -3.72 7.70 1.35
C SER A 5 -5.23 7.75 1.47
N LYS A 6 -5.92 6.70 1.04
CA LYS A 6 -7.32 6.44 1.39
C LYS A 6 -7.37 5.42 2.51
N SER A 7 -8.39 5.51 3.36
CA SER A 7 -8.64 4.44 4.31
C SER A 7 -8.94 3.15 3.55
N ILE A 8 -8.40 2.03 4.01
CA ILE A 8 -8.76 0.70 3.47
C ILE A 8 -10.25 0.37 3.65
N GLN A 9 -10.92 1.11 4.54
CA GLN A 9 -12.35 0.98 4.81
C GLN A 9 -13.21 1.74 3.78
N GLU A 10 -12.61 2.53 2.89
CA GLU A 10 -13.35 3.21 1.82
C GLU A 10 -13.65 2.25 0.66
N ILE A 11 -14.91 2.24 0.23
CA ILE A 11 -15.38 1.50 -0.95
C ILE A 11 -14.52 1.88 -2.16
N GLY A 12 -14.15 0.89 -2.96
CA GLY A 12 -13.43 1.08 -4.22
C GLY A 12 -14.17 1.95 -5.20
N SER A 13 -13.50 2.98 -5.72
CA SER A 13 -13.91 3.71 -6.92
C SER A 13 -13.11 3.23 -8.13
N SER A 14 -13.68 3.36 -9.35
CA SER A 14 -12.98 3.17 -10.62
C SER A 14 -11.72 4.03 -10.76
N ASP A 15 -11.65 5.11 -9.98
CA ASP A 15 -10.60 6.13 -10.06
C ASP A 15 -9.45 5.86 -9.08
N ASP A 16 -9.62 4.89 -8.17
CA ASP A 16 -8.64 4.59 -7.12
C ASP A 16 -7.36 3.91 -7.66
N GLY A 17 -7.38 3.45 -8.91
CA GLY A 17 -6.25 2.76 -9.52
C GLY A 17 -5.99 1.42 -8.83
N PHE A 18 -4.73 1.17 -8.45
CA PHE A 18 -4.29 -0.09 -7.86
C PHE A 18 -4.26 -0.01 -6.33
N ARG A 19 -5.02 -0.86 -5.64
CA ARG A 19 -5.17 -0.84 -4.17
C ARG A 19 -4.32 -1.92 -3.50
N ILE A 20 -3.40 -1.48 -2.64
CA ILE A 20 -2.50 -2.37 -1.87
C ILE A 20 -2.88 -2.32 -0.38
N CYS A 21 -3.21 -3.46 0.21
CA CYS A 21 -3.46 -3.62 1.64
C CYS A 21 -2.16 -4.01 2.37
N ILE A 22 -1.69 -3.15 3.28
CA ILE A 22 -0.51 -3.38 4.12
C ILE A 22 -0.95 -3.51 5.58
N MET A 23 -1.63 -4.61 5.90
CA MET A 23 -2.12 -4.90 7.26
C MET A 23 -1.97 -6.38 7.60
N ARG A 24 -1.80 -6.74 8.87
CA ARG A 24 -1.70 -8.15 9.30
C ARG A 24 -3.02 -8.91 9.33
N LYS A 25 -4.11 -8.22 9.70
CA LYS A 25 -5.45 -8.78 9.79
C LYS A 25 -6.42 -7.77 9.22
N PRO A 26 -6.75 -7.86 7.92
CA PRO A 26 -7.78 -6.99 7.36
C PRO A 26 -9.15 -7.36 7.94
N LYS A 27 -10.08 -6.41 7.93
CA LYS A 27 -11.49 -6.72 8.18
C LYS A 27 -12.09 -7.42 6.96
N MET A 28 -13.07 -8.29 7.17
CA MET A 28 -13.66 -9.14 6.13
C MET A 28 -14.43 -8.35 5.05
N ASP A 29 -14.76 -7.09 5.31
CA ASP A 29 -15.58 -6.21 4.47
C ASP A 29 -14.77 -5.25 3.57
N ALA A 30 -13.45 -5.20 3.71
CA ALA A 30 -12.60 -4.34 2.89
C ALA A 30 -12.18 -5.00 1.56
N SER A 31 -12.02 -4.20 0.52
CA SER A 31 -11.61 -4.65 -0.83
C SER A 31 -10.26 -4.06 -1.26
N TRP A 32 -9.39 -4.93 -1.78
CA TRP A 32 -8.05 -4.59 -2.26
C TRP A 32 -7.65 -5.51 -3.42
N ASP A 33 -6.71 -5.08 -4.26
CA ASP A 33 -6.18 -5.89 -5.35
C ASP A 33 -5.05 -6.83 -4.86
N ILE A 34 -4.18 -6.33 -3.98
CA ILE A 34 -3.12 -7.12 -3.35
C ILE A 34 -3.12 -6.95 -1.83
N TRP A 35 -2.96 -8.06 -1.13
CA TRP A 35 -2.66 -8.08 0.29
C TRP A 35 -1.18 -8.37 0.55
N MET A 36 -0.50 -7.50 1.30
CA MET A 36 0.95 -7.54 1.53
C MET A 36 1.26 -7.41 3.02
N PRO A 37 0.93 -8.43 3.85
CA PRO A 37 1.16 -8.39 5.29
C PRO A 37 2.66 -8.35 5.64
N VAL A 38 3.54 -8.76 4.72
CA VAL A 38 5.00 -8.72 4.90
C VAL A 38 5.56 -7.30 4.98
N LEU A 39 4.83 -6.31 4.45
CA LEU A 39 5.18 -4.89 4.58
C LEU A 39 4.54 -4.24 5.82
N ALA A 40 3.74 -5.00 6.59
CA ALA A 40 3.17 -4.51 7.83
C ALA A 40 4.19 -4.62 8.98
N PRO A 41 4.15 -3.70 9.96
CA PRO A 41 5.04 -3.74 11.12
C PRO A 41 5.03 -5.12 11.81
N PRO A 42 6.18 -5.66 12.24
CA PRO A 42 6.27 -6.83 13.13
C PRO A 42 5.28 -6.73 14.31
N LEU A 43 4.62 -7.82 14.66
CA LEU A 43 3.71 -7.83 15.81
C LEU A 43 4.44 -7.40 17.10
N PRO A 44 5.66 -7.89 17.40
CA PRO A 44 6.42 -7.43 18.57
C PRO A 44 6.65 -5.91 18.55
N LEU A 45 7.04 -5.34 17.41
CA LEU A 45 7.25 -3.90 17.24
C LEU A 45 5.98 -3.10 17.52
N PHE A 46 4.85 -3.55 16.96
CA PHE A 46 3.55 -2.89 17.15
C PHE A 46 3.11 -2.95 18.62
N GLU A 47 3.29 -4.09 19.29
CA GLU A 47 2.97 -4.25 20.71
C GLU A 47 3.86 -3.39 21.60
N SER A 48 5.17 -3.36 21.36
CA SER A 48 6.11 -2.55 22.14
C SER A 48 5.81 -1.05 22.02
N TYR A 49 5.45 -0.57 20.83
CA TYR A 49 4.99 0.82 20.66
C TYR A 49 3.67 1.09 21.40
N LYS A 50 2.69 0.18 21.31
CA LYS A 50 1.41 0.33 22.00
C LYS A 50 1.55 0.34 23.53
N LYS A 51 2.51 -0.42 24.06
CA LYS A 51 2.84 -0.46 25.49
C LYS A 51 3.71 0.72 25.95
N GLY A 52 4.20 1.56 25.03
CA GLY A 52 5.10 2.67 25.33
C GLY A 52 6.53 2.24 25.66
N GLU A 53 6.91 0.99 25.35
CA GLU A 53 8.28 0.47 25.53
C GLU A 53 9.25 1.08 24.52
N VAL A 54 8.71 1.50 23.37
CA VAL A 54 9.45 2.13 22.28
C VAL A 54 8.70 3.39 21.88
N ASP A 55 9.42 4.50 21.73
CA ASP A 55 8.86 5.76 21.24
C ASP A 55 8.71 5.75 19.71
N TRP A 56 8.19 6.84 19.15
CA TRP A 56 8.02 6.91 17.69
C TRP A 56 9.33 6.78 16.92
N SER A 57 10.42 7.34 17.45
CA SER A 57 11.74 7.29 16.81
C SER A 57 12.27 5.87 16.73
N GLY A 58 12.29 5.15 17.87
CA GLY A 58 12.71 3.75 17.92
C GLY A 58 11.79 2.85 17.10
N TYR A 59 10.50 3.17 17.04
CA TYR A 59 9.55 2.43 16.22
C TYR A 59 9.90 2.53 14.73
N VAL A 60 10.19 3.74 14.25
CA VAL A 60 10.58 4.00 12.86
C VAL A 60 11.89 3.31 12.51
N GLU A 61 12.88 3.35 13.40
CA GLU A 61 14.17 2.70 13.17
C GLU A 61 14.04 1.18 13.05
N TRP A 62 13.31 0.56 13.99
CA TRP A 62 13.09 -0.88 13.97
C TRP A 62 12.25 -1.30 12.75
N PHE A 63 11.20 -0.53 12.42
CA PHE A 63 10.41 -0.74 11.20
C PHE A 63 11.29 -0.66 9.93
N ARG A 64 12.17 0.34 9.86
CA ARG A 64 13.07 0.51 8.70
C ARG A 64 14.00 -0.68 8.53
N ARG A 65 14.58 -1.17 9.62
CA ARG A 65 15.47 -2.34 9.61
C ARG A 65 14.74 -3.61 9.17
N ASP A 66 13.63 -3.91 9.83
CA ASP A 66 13.00 -5.23 9.72
C ASP A 66 12.00 -5.32 8.56
N VAL A 67 11.54 -4.18 8.03
CA VAL A 67 10.58 -4.14 6.92
C VAL A 67 11.19 -3.49 5.70
N ILE A 68 11.62 -2.22 5.79
CA ILE A 68 12.04 -1.48 4.59
C ILE A 68 13.32 -2.05 3.98
N ILE A 69 14.32 -2.36 4.80
CA ILE A 69 15.59 -2.91 4.33
C ILE A 69 15.41 -4.39 3.96
N ALA A 70 14.80 -5.18 4.84
CA ALA A 70 14.59 -6.61 4.64
C ALA A 70 13.71 -6.95 3.42
N GLN A 71 12.72 -6.10 3.11
CA GLN A 71 11.78 -6.31 1.99
C GLN A 71 12.06 -5.36 0.81
N SER A 72 13.29 -4.85 0.70
CA SER A 72 13.65 -3.82 -0.28
C SER A 72 13.39 -4.22 -1.74
N ASP A 73 13.64 -5.47 -2.11
CA ASP A 73 13.35 -5.98 -3.46
C ASP A 73 11.85 -6.02 -3.76
N TYR A 74 11.04 -6.38 -2.77
CA TYR A 74 9.59 -6.40 -2.88
C TYR A 74 9.03 -4.98 -3.04
N ILE A 75 9.58 -4.01 -2.29
CA ILE A 75 9.24 -2.60 -2.40
C ILE A 75 9.63 -2.05 -3.79
N ARG A 76 10.80 -2.44 -4.32
CA ARG A 76 11.23 -2.07 -5.67
C ARG A 76 10.29 -2.62 -6.74
N LEU A 77 9.90 -3.89 -6.64
CA LEU A 77 8.93 -4.50 -7.55
C LEU A 77 7.61 -3.72 -7.56
N LEU A 78 7.08 -3.37 -6.39
CA LEU A 78 5.85 -2.57 -6.30
C LEU A 78 6.01 -1.18 -6.90
N ALA A 79 7.14 -0.53 -6.63
CA ALA A 79 7.45 0.78 -7.22
C ALA A 79 7.52 0.70 -8.75
N ASP A 80 8.07 -0.38 -9.30
CA ASP A 80 8.17 -0.59 -10.75
C ASP A 80 6.82 -0.97 -11.37
N MET A 81 6.00 -1.80 -10.70
CA MET A 81 4.62 -2.05 -11.10
C MET A 81 3.80 -0.76 -11.13
N ALA A 82 3.95 0.09 -10.12
CA ALA A 82 3.29 1.40 -10.09
C ALA A 82 3.73 2.26 -11.29
N LYS A 83 5.05 2.40 -11.51
CA LYS A 83 5.60 3.14 -12.66
C LYS A 83 5.12 2.60 -14.01
N ASN A 84 5.06 1.28 -14.19
CA ASN A 84 4.68 0.66 -15.45
C ASN A 84 3.16 0.71 -15.71
N ASN A 85 2.33 0.63 -14.68
CA ASN A 85 0.88 0.84 -14.81
C ASN A 85 0.53 2.29 -15.17
N ILE A 86 1.31 3.27 -14.71
CA ILE A 86 1.20 4.67 -15.13
C ILE A 86 1.43 4.81 -16.65
N VAL A 87 2.38 4.07 -17.22
CA VAL A 87 2.68 4.12 -18.66
C VAL A 87 1.54 3.53 -19.50
N ARG A 88 0.88 2.47 -19.00
CA ARG A 88 -0.26 1.85 -19.71
C ARG A 88 -1.53 2.69 -19.66
N GLN A 89 -1.83 3.36 -18.54
CA GLN A 89 -3.01 4.24 -18.46
C GLN A 89 -2.90 5.46 -19.38
N LYS A 90 -1.70 6.03 -19.56
CA LYS A 90 -1.47 7.15 -20.51
C LYS A 90 -1.70 6.78 -21.99
N ARG A 91 -1.76 5.49 -22.33
CA ARG A 91 -1.86 5.00 -23.71
C ARG A 91 -3.26 4.53 -24.11
N ARG A 92 -4.27 4.61 -23.24
CA ARG A 92 -5.64 4.29 -23.63
C ARG A 92 -6.22 5.49 -24.40
N PRO A 93 -6.52 5.36 -25.71
CA PRO A 93 -7.29 6.39 -26.39
C PRO A 93 -8.67 6.45 -25.74
N THR A 94 -9.09 7.65 -25.34
CA THR A 94 -10.47 7.93 -24.98
C THR A 94 -11.36 7.63 -26.17
N PHE A 95 -12.05 6.49 -26.15
CA PHE A 95 -13.14 6.22 -27.07
C PHE A 95 -14.27 7.21 -26.73
N THR A 96 -14.35 8.29 -27.49
CA THR A 96 -15.52 9.15 -27.54
C THR A 96 -16.71 8.33 -28.05
N SER A 97 -17.73 8.20 -27.21
CA SER A 97 -19.02 7.59 -27.53
C SER A 97 -19.62 8.22 -28.78
N VAL A 98 -19.97 7.41 -29.76
CA VAL A 98 -20.78 7.81 -30.93
C VAL A 98 -22.24 7.94 -30.46
N PRO A 99 -22.90 9.10 -30.60
CA PRO A 99 -24.32 9.21 -30.32
C PRO A 99 -25.12 8.53 -31.44
N LYS A 100 -26.17 7.79 -31.07
CA LYS A 100 -27.20 7.29 -31.99
C LYS A 100 -28.18 8.40 -32.35
#